data_AF-A0A7S2YA83-F1
#
_entry.id   AF-A0A7S2YA83-F1
#
_cell.length_a   1.000
_cell.length_b   1.000
_cell.length_c   1.000
_cell.angle_alpha   90.00
_cell.angle_beta   90.00
_cell.angle_gamma   90.00
#
_symmetry.space_group_name_H-M   'P 1'
#
loop_
_entity.id
_entity.type
_entity.pdbx_description
1 polymer ?
#
loop_
_entity_poly.entity_id
_entity_poly.type
_entity_poly.pdbx_seq_one_letter_code
_entity_poly.pdbx_strand_id
1 'polypeptide(L)'
;MIWEGRPEEHLEGGWPEGWMKRLYQRSSGNSAGHTDRYWYTPKGRKFRSMVQVRNFLEHMKQFDNDEDLAWKNGGAAALKRKPPPDAEGAPPAKRIKTSVG
;
A
#
# COMPACT_ATOMS: atom_id res chain seq x y z
N MET A 1 2.74 -14.54 6.81
CA MET A 1 3.28 -14.14 5.49
C MET A 1 3.41 -15.41 4.68
N ILE A 2 2.94 -15.42 3.43
CA ILE A 2 2.90 -16.65 2.61
C ILE A 2 3.85 -16.62 1.41
N TRP A 3 4.25 -15.43 0.96
CA TRP A 3 5.18 -15.28 -0.14
C TRP A 3 5.87 -13.92 -0.10
N GLU A 4 7.13 -13.89 -0.53
CA GLU A 4 7.95 -12.71 -0.73
C GLU A 4 8.80 -12.90 -1.99
N GLY A 5 8.94 -11.84 -2.79
CA GLY A 5 9.77 -11.88 -3.97
C GLY A 5 9.80 -10.57 -4.73
N ARG A 6 10.53 -10.57 -5.86
CA ARG A 6 10.47 -9.46 -6.82
C ARG A 6 9.03 -9.37 -7.35
N PRO A 7 8.44 -8.17 -7.44
CA PRO A 7 7.12 -8.02 -8.05
C PRO A 7 7.13 -8.51 -9.51
N GLU A 8 6.09 -9.23 -9.88
CA GLU A 8 5.95 -9.86 -11.20
C GLU A 8 5.00 -9.07 -12.11
N GLU A 9 4.27 -8.10 -11.56
CA GLU A 9 3.31 -7.32 -12.33
C GLU A 9 4.00 -6.49 -13.42
N HIS A 10 3.31 -6.30 -14.54
CA HIS A 10 3.83 -5.47 -15.62
C HIS A 10 3.85 -3.98 -15.22
N LEU A 11 5.02 -3.37 -15.33
CA LEU A 11 5.24 -1.93 -15.26
C LEU A 11 5.97 -1.49 -16.53
N GLU A 12 5.52 -0.37 -17.10
CA GLU A 12 6.21 0.23 -18.24
C GLU A 12 7.59 0.73 -17.79
N GLY A 13 8.65 0.19 -18.40
CA GLY A 13 10.04 0.42 -17.98
C GLY A 13 10.55 -0.54 -16.90
N GLY A 14 9.73 -1.50 -16.46
CA GLY A 14 10.11 -2.53 -15.49
C GLY A 14 10.14 -2.04 -14.03
N TRP A 15 10.46 -2.96 -13.13
CA TRP A 15 10.62 -2.67 -11.70
C TRP A 15 12.01 -2.12 -11.40
N PRO A 16 12.11 -0.96 -10.72
CA PRO A 16 13.38 -0.50 -10.18
C PRO A 16 13.98 -1.54 -9.22
N GLU A 17 15.30 -1.50 -9.07
CA GLU A 17 16.00 -2.44 -8.20
C GLU A 17 15.54 -2.31 -6.74
N GLY A 18 15.53 -3.43 -6.02
CA GLY A 18 15.18 -3.50 -4.60
C GLY A 18 13.69 -3.41 -4.27
N TRP A 19 12.81 -3.28 -5.27
CA TRP A 19 11.37 -3.42 -5.04
C TRP A 19 11.00 -4.86 -4.69
N MET A 20 10.13 -5.00 -3.70
CA MET A 20 9.68 -6.30 -3.18
C MET A 20 8.17 -6.35 -3.11
N LYS A 21 7.60 -7.52 -3.33
CA LYS A 21 6.18 -7.82 -3.12
C LYS A 21 6.06 -8.88 -2.06
N ARG A 22 5.10 -8.69 -1.15
CA ARG A 22 4.79 -9.63 -0.06
C ARG A 22 3.30 -9.96 -0.06
N LEU A 23 2.98 -11.23 0.07
CA LEU A 23 1.62 -11.73 0.25
C LEU A 23 1.41 -12.16 1.70
N TYR A 24 0.29 -11.72 2.27
CA TYR A 24 -0.12 -12.07 3.62
C TYR A 24 -1.49 -12.71 3.55
N GLN A 25 -1.62 -13.92 4.06
CA GLN A 25 -2.91 -14.54 4.29
C GLN A 25 -3.51 -14.02 5.60
N ARG A 26 -4.78 -13.62 5.58
CA ARG A 26 -5.53 -13.26 6.78
C ARG A 26 -5.82 -14.54 7.57
N SER A 27 -5.46 -14.53 8.85
CA SER A 27 -5.50 -15.70 9.73
C SER A 27 -6.83 -15.89 10.48
N SER A 28 -7.72 -14.90 10.50
CA SER A 28 -8.93 -14.92 11.34
C SER A 28 -10.08 -14.10 10.75
N GLY A 29 -11.28 -14.28 11.31
CA GLY A 29 -12.53 -13.61 10.94
C GLY A 29 -13.20 -14.17 9.69
N ASN A 30 -14.26 -13.50 9.22
CA ASN A 30 -15.02 -13.88 8.02
C ASN A 30 -14.21 -13.80 6.71
N SER A 31 -12.99 -13.26 6.76
CA SER A 31 -12.05 -13.17 5.64
C SER A 31 -10.82 -14.06 5.83
N ALA A 32 -10.84 -15.00 6.79
CA ALA A 32 -9.77 -15.98 6.94
C ALA A 32 -9.55 -16.72 5.60
N GLY A 33 -8.30 -16.81 5.17
CA GLY A 33 -7.92 -17.41 3.88
C GLY A 33 -7.78 -16.41 2.73
N HIS A 34 -8.32 -15.18 2.83
CA HIS A 34 -8.05 -14.13 1.85
C HIS A 34 -6.60 -13.63 1.93
N THR A 35 -6.09 -13.16 0.80
CA THR A 35 -4.69 -12.72 0.66
C THR A 35 -4.59 -11.22 0.37
N ASP A 36 -3.92 -10.51 1.26
CA ASP A 36 -3.48 -9.13 1.03
C ASP A 36 -2.13 -9.11 0.31
N ARG A 37 -2.01 -8.17 -0.63
CA ARG A 37 -0.78 -7.93 -1.39
C ARG A 37 -0.22 -6.56 -1.02
N TYR A 38 1.08 -6.52 -0.77
CA TYR A 38 1.79 -5.29 -0.51
C TYR A 38 3.06 -5.22 -1.33
N TRP A 39 3.38 -4.02 -1.80
CA TRP A 39 4.62 -3.71 -2.49
C TRP A 39 5.46 -2.80 -1.61
N TYR A 40 6.76 -3.02 -1.61
CA TYR A 40 7.74 -2.32 -0.80
C TYR A 40 8.80 -1.71 -1.70
N THR A 41 9.12 -0.45 -1.44
CA THR A 41 10.30 0.18 -2.04
C THR A 41 11.58 -0.34 -1.39
N PRO A 42 12.75 -0.08 -2.01
CA PRO A 42 14.05 -0.36 -1.40
C PRO A 42 14.22 0.27 -0.01
N LYS A 43 13.64 1.46 0.24
CA LYS A 43 13.67 2.10 1.57
C LYS A 43 12.52 1.67 2.50
N GLY A 44 11.79 0.61 2.14
CA GLY A 44 10.81 -0.04 3.03
C GLY A 44 9.41 0.58 3.04
N ARG A 45 9.05 1.39 2.05
CA ARG A 45 7.73 2.04 2.00
C ARG A 45 6.69 1.14 1.39
N LYS A 46 5.55 1.08 2.05
CA LYS A 46 4.50 0.10 1.78
C LYS A 46 3.39 0.70 0.93
N PHE A 47 3.05 0.02 -0.16
CA PHE A 47 1.91 0.29 -1.03
C PHE A 47 0.93 -0.88 -0.99
N ARG A 48 -0.36 -0.57 -1.07
CA ARG A 48 -1.45 -1.56 -0.99
C ARG A 48 -2.16 -1.80 -2.32
N SER A 49 -1.74 -1.12 -3.38
CA SER A 49 -2.27 -1.32 -4.73
C SER A 49 -1.27 -0.87 -5.80
N MET A 50 -1.39 -1.45 -7.00
CA MET A 50 -0.57 -1.08 -8.17
C MET A 50 -0.80 0.37 -8.62
N VAL A 51 -2.00 0.91 -8.44
CA VAL A 51 -2.27 2.33 -8.76
C VAL A 51 -1.41 3.25 -7.91
N GLN A 52 -1.26 2.95 -6.61
CA GLN A 52 -0.38 3.75 -5.75
C GLN A 52 1.09 3.60 -6.15
N VAL A 53 1.52 2.39 -6.54
CA VAL A 53 2.88 2.14 -7.03
C VAL A 53 3.17 2.96 -8.29
N ARG A 54 2.28 2.92 -9.30
CA ARG A 54 2.45 3.67 -10.55
C ARG A 54 2.54 5.17 -10.29
N ASN A 55 1.58 5.72 -9.55
CA ASN A 55 1.60 7.13 -9.18
C ASN A 55 2.88 7.52 -8.44
N PHE A 56 3.37 6.66 -7.53
CA PHE A 56 4.62 6.93 -6.81
C PHE A 56 5.84 6.89 -7.72
N LEU A 57 5.91 5.95 -8.66
CA LEU A 57 6.98 5.86 -9.65
C LEU A 57 6.98 7.07 -10.59
N GLU A 58 5.81 7.49 -11.07
CA GLU A 58 5.65 8.72 -11.86
C GLU A 58 6.05 9.97 -11.07
N HIS A 59 5.69 10.03 -9.79
CA HIS A 59 6.12 11.10 -8.91
C HIS A 59 7.63 11.09 -8.70
N MET A 60 8.25 9.92 -8.47
CA MET A 60 9.71 9.80 -8.36
C MET A 60 10.43 10.33 -9.60
N LYS A 61 9.91 10.09 -10.81
CA LYS A 61 10.49 10.65 -12.03
C LYS A 61 10.54 12.19 -12.03
N GLN A 62 9.60 12.85 -11.34
CA GLN A 62 9.59 14.31 -11.19
C GLN A 62 10.60 14.83 -10.16
N PHE A 63 11.08 13.97 -9.25
CA PHE A 63 12.07 14.32 -8.21
C PHE A 63 13.41 13.61 -8.43
N ASP A 64 13.84 13.46 -9.69
CA ASP A 64 15.13 12.84 -10.05
C ASP A 64 15.32 11.41 -9.52
N ASN A 65 14.23 10.66 -9.38
CA ASN A 65 14.19 9.33 -8.73
C ASN A 65 14.61 9.33 -7.25
N ASP A 66 14.62 10.49 -6.59
CA ASP A 66 14.81 10.58 -5.16
C ASP A 66 13.55 10.13 -4.43
N GLU A 67 13.63 8.92 -3.87
CA GLU A 67 12.55 8.31 -3.13
C GLU A 67 12.11 9.21 -1.94
N ASP A 68 13.03 9.81 -1.19
CA ASP A 68 12.75 10.66 -0.02
C ASP A 68 12.05 11.97 -0.37
N LEU A 69 12.49 12.62 -1.43
CA LEU A 69 11.82 13.81 -1.94
C LEU A 69 10.43 13.46 -2.47
N ALA A 70 10.29 12.38 -3.24
CA ALA A 70 8.99 11.95 -3.73
C ALA A 70 8.01 11.66 -2.59
N TRP A 71 8.44 11.02 -1.48
CA TRP A 71 7.59 10.81 -0.29
C TRP A 71 7.08 12.11 0.30
N LYS A 72 8.02 13.02 0.56
CA LYS A 72 7.80 14.24 1.32
C LYS A 72 6.92 15.19 0.53
N ASN A 73 7.07 15.18 -0.79
CA ASN A 73 6.33 16.05 -1.72
C ASN A 73 5.10 15.37 -2.34
N GLY A 74 4.62 14.24 -1.82
CA GLY A 74 3.34 13.67 -2.25
C GLY A 74 3.22 12.14 -2.23
N GLY A 75 4.31 11.42 -2.01
CA GLY A 75 4.41 9.97 -2.20
C GLY A 75 3.60 9.11 -1.21
N ALA A 76 2.99 9.73 -0.20
CA ALA A 76 1.93 9.10 0.61
C ALA A 76 0.86 10.07 1.12
N ALA A 77 1.18 11.35 1.32
CA ALA A 77 0.25 12.32 1.90
C ALA A 77 -0.69 13.00 0.90
N ALA A 78 -0.43 12.93 -0.42
CA ALA A 78 -1.29 13.55 -1.44
C ALA A 78 -2.41 12.61 -1.95
N LEU A 79 -2.35 11.30 -1.63
CA LEU A 79 -3.43 10.33 -1.85
C LEU A 79 -4.50 10.40 -0.74
N LYS A 80 -4.73 11.58 -0.15
CA LYS A 80 -5.83 11.88 0.76
C LYS A 80 -7.17 11.67 0.04
N ARG A 81 -7.58 10.42 -0.12
CA ARG A 81 -8.97 9.98 -0.25
C ARG A 81 -9.10 8.47 -0.01
N LYS A 82 -9.52 8.23 1.24
CA LYS A 82 -10.03 7.04 1.95
C LYS A 82 -9.06 5.88 2.27
N PRO A 83 -9.02 5.48 3.56
CA PRO A 83 -8.40 4.25 3.99
C PRO A 83 -9.18 3.05 3.41
N PRO A 84 -8.55 1.87 3.40
CA PRO A 84 -9.15 0.66 2.91
C PRO A 84 -10.11 0.05 3.93
N PRO A 85 -11.18 -0.62 3.47
CA PRO A 85 -12.29 -1.04 4.32
C PRO A 85 -11.94 -2.05 5.42
N ASP A 86 -10.82 -2.78 5.34
CA ASP A 86 -10.52 -3.90 6.24
C ASP A 86 -9.27 -3.73 7.13
N ALA A 87 -8.86 -2.51 7.44
CA ALA A 87 -7.85 -2.28 8.48
C ALA A 87 -8.45 -2.39 9.90
N GLU A 88 -9.29 -3.40 10.16
CA GLU A 88 -9.73 -3.73 11.53
C GLU A 88 -8.57 -4.37 12.30
N GLY A 89 -8.12 -3.65 13.31
CA GLY A 89 -6.98 -3.98 14.18
C GLY A 89 -6.35 -2.75 14.83
N ALA A 90 -6.61 -1.54 14.31
CA ALA A 90 -6.34 -0.30 15.05
C ALA A 90 -7.63 0.17 15.74
N PRO A 91 -7.61 0.53 17.04
CA PRO A 91 -8.81 0.74 17.85
C PRO A 91 -9.61 1.98 17.41
N PRO A 92 -10.96 1.94 17.50
CA PRO A 92 -11.82 2.99 16.97
C PRO A 92 -11.90 4.23 17.88
N ALA A 93 -11.73 5.41 17.29
CA ALA A 93 -12.15 6.67 17.91
C ALA A 93 -13.68 6.65 18.07
N LYS A 94 -14.14 6.67 19.32
CA LYS A 94 -15.56 6.59 19.70
C LYS A 94 -16.35 7.78 19.13
N ARG A 95 -17.35 7.52 18.28
CA ARG A 95 -18.77 7.93 18.47
C ARG A 95 -19.61 7.55 17.25
N ILE A 96 -20.69 6.78 17.43
CA ILE A 96 -21.99 7.08 16.82
C ILE A 96 -23.11 6.55 17.72
N LYS A 97 -24.15 7.36 17.90
CA LYS A 97 -25.46 6.95 18.41
C LYS A 97 -26.40 6.91 17.22
N THR A 98 -27.07 5.78 16.99
CA THR A 98 -28.36 5.79 16.29
C THR A 98 -29.18 4.58 16.74
N SER A 99 -30.33 4.85 17.34
CA SER A 99 -31.42 3.88 17.51
C SER A 99 -32.53 4.29 16.56
N VAL A 100 -32.99 3.36 15.73
CA VAL A 100 -34.29 3.43 15.07
C VAL A 100 -35.32 2.88 16.04
N GLY A 101 -36.44 3.58 16.17
CA GLY A 101 -37.69 3.18 16.81
C GLY A 101 -38.79 3.99 16.17
#